data_AF-A0A554MWN8-F1
#
_entry.id   AF-A0A554MWN8-F1
#
_cell.length_a   1.000
_cell.length_b   1.000
_cell.length_c   1.000
_cell.angle_alpha   90.00
_cell.angle_beta   90.00
_cell.angle_gamma   90.00
#
_symmetry.space_group_name_H-M   'P 1'
#
loop_
_entity.id
_entity.type
_entity.pdbx_description
1 polymer ?
#
loop_
_entity_poly.entity_id
_entity_poly.type
_entity_poly.pdbx_seq_one_letter_code
_entity_poly.pdbx_strand_id
1 'polypeptide(L)'
;MTKPPHLYRDPEPENRDDLRLDIAVGSGRRRLELSDRVVSLLVDDLEYEPPEVVPFLLARAFVLAGGATLGERDGNGERDLSWRLGGADGGREPTTTDLERLASYLEAVEVPSRSLKPLRELVRSTRLSEACDPEDLQDRSERVNRLRDIATDL
;
A
#
# COMPACT_ATOMS: atom_id res chain seq x y z
N MET A 1 -9.66 -21.40 6.17
CA MET A 1 -9.96 -19.98 6.35
C MET A 1 -8.65 -19.20 6.26
N THR A 2 -8.56 -18.25 5.34
CA THR A 2 -7.35 -17.42 5.15
C THR A 2 -7.30 -16.38 6.26
N LYS A 3 -6.21 -16.35 7.05
CA LYS A 3 -6.00 -15.35 8.10
C LYS A 3 -5.83 -13.95 7.48
N PRO A 4 -6.34 -12.89 8.11
CA PRO A 4 -6.22 -11.55 7.57
C PRO A 4 -4.79 -11.01 7.58
N PRO A 5 -4.55 -9.91 6.84
CA PRO A 5 -3.32 -9.15 6.95
C PRO A 5 -3.17 -8.62 8.37
N HIS A 6 -1.96 -8.69 8.93
CA HIS A 6 -1.66 -8.06 10.21
C HIS A 6 -0.23 -7.56 10.25
N LEU A 7 0.00 -6.56 11.10
CA LEU A 7 1.34 -6.11 11.40
C LEU A 7 2.08 -7.16 12.20
N TYR A 8 3.30 -7.41 11.77
CA TYR A 8 4.22 -8.31 12.42
C TYR A 8 5.48 -7.52 12.75
N ARG A 9 5.82 -7.47 14.04
CA ARG A 9 7.14 -7.03 14.49
C ARG A 9 7.95 -8.29 14.75
N ASP A 10 9.12 -8.38 14.13
CA ASP A 10 10.06 -9.45 14.46
C ASP A 10 10.39 -9.35 15.97
N PRO A 11 10.42 -10.46 16.73
CA PRO A 11 10.76 -10.41 18.16
C PRO A 11 12.21 -9.96 18.46
N GLU A 12 13.10 -9.89 17.46
CA GLU A 12 14.51 -9.50 17.62
C GLU A 12 14.97 -8.23 16.86
N PRO A 13 14.33 -7.06 17.01
CA PRO A 13 15.09 -5.84 16.75
C PRO A 13 14.80 -4.66 17.68
N GLU A 14 15.87 -3.90 17.89
CA GLU A 14 15.91 -2.64 18.64
C GLU A 14 15.33 -1.45 17.84
N ASN A 15 14.89 -1.66 16.58
CA ASN A 15 14.45 -0.61 15.65
C ASN A 15 12.99 -0.75 15.18
N ARG A 16 12.33 0.39 14.93
CA ARG A 16 10.99 0.47 14.29
C ARG A 16 10.99 -0.10 12.85
N ASP A 17 12.15 -0.16 12.21
CA ASP A 17 12.34 -0.50 10.79
C ASP A 17 12.02 -1.96 10.44
N ASP A 18 11.88 -2.84 11.44
CA ASP A 18 11.56 -4.26 11.23
C ASP A 18 10.06 -4.57 11.27
N LEU A 19 9.22 -3.55 11.10
CA LEU A 19 7.80 -3.72 10.93
C LEU A 19 7.50 -4.34 9.56
N ARG A 20 6.82 -5.49 9.56
CA ARG A 20 6.44 -6.23 8.35
C ARG A 20 4.93 -6.41 8.27
N LEU A 21 4.42 -6.54 7.06
CA LEU A 21 3.03 -6.91 6.80
C LEU A 21 2.94 -8.41 6.51
N ASP A 22 2.37 -9.19 7.43
CA ASP A 22 2.11 -10.61 7.18
C ASP A 22 0.77 -10.80 6.48
N ILE A 23 0.80 -11.33 5.26
CA ILE A 23 -0.36 -11.49 4.37
C ILE A 23 -0.25 -12.79 3.57
N ALA A 24 -1.39 -13.34 3.14
CA ALA A 24 -1.39 -14.50 2.27
C ALA A 24 -1.02 -14.11 0.82
N VAL A 25 -0.11 -14.87 0.23
CA VAL A 25 0.39 -14.71 -1.15
C VAL A 25 0.41 -16.09 -1.81
N GLY A 26 -0.46 -16.30 -2.81
CA GLY A 26 -0.67 -17.60 -3.43
C GLY A 26 -1.16 -18.64 -2.41
N SER A 27 -0.43 -19.75 -2.27
CA SER A 27 -0.78 -20.85 -1.36
C SER A 27 -0.22 -20.72 0.06
N GLY A 28 0.54 -19.66 0.37
CA GLY A 28 1.21 -19.51 1.66
C GLY A 28 1.13 -18.08 2.23
N ARG A 29 1.63 -17.90 3.45
CA ARG A 29 1.82 -16.57 4.04
C ARG A 29 3.23 -16.05 3.78
N ARG A 30 3.34 -14.73 3.67
CA ARG A 30 4.60 -14.01 3.44
C ARG A 30 4.59 -12.74 4.26
N ARG A 31 5.79 -12.36 4.71
CA ARG A 31 6.05 -11.10 5.40
C ARG A 31 6.59 -10.12 4.39
N LEU A 32 5.79 -9.11 4.06
CA LEU A 32 6.20 -8.04 3.16
C LEU A 32 6.99 -6.99 3.95
N GLU A 33 8.07 -6.51 3.34
CA GLU A 33 8.83 -5.37 3.84
C GLU A 33 8.04 -4.10 3.54
N LEU A 34 7.97 -3.23 4.54
CA LEU A 34 7.27 -1.95 4.46
C LEU A 34 8.30 -0.84 4.23
N SER A 35 7.98 0.11 3.36
CA SER A 35 8.80 1.32 3.25
C SER A 35 8.64 2.20 4.49
N ASP A 36 9.65 3.01 4.81
CA ASP A 36 9.63 3.95 5.95
C ASP A 36 8.37 4.83 5.96
N ARG A 37 7.89 5.23 4.76
CA ARG A 37 6.66 6.02 4.62
C ARG A 37 5.42 5.24 5.05
N VAL A 38 5.33 3.96 4.70
CA VAL A 38 4.21 3.10 5.13
C VAL A 38 4.32 2.80 6.63
N VAL A 39 5.53 2.61 7.17
CA VAL A 39 5.73 2.44 8.61
C VAL A 39 5.27 3.68 9.37
N SER A 40 5.67 4.87 8.95
CA SER A 40 5.27 6.12 9.60
C SER A 40 3.76 6.38 9.47
N LEU A 41 3.17 6.14 8.30
CA LEU A 41 1.72 6.21 8.11
C LEU A 41 0.97 5.29 9.09
N LEU A 42 1.41 4.04 9.23
CA LEU A 42 0.71 3.06 10.05
C LEU A 42 0.91 3.33 11.54
N VAL A 43 2.13 3.66 11.98
CA VAL A 43 2.47 3.77 13.41
C VAL A 43 2.25 5.18 13.95
N ASP A 44 2.68 6.21 13.21
CA ASP A 44 2.65 7.59 13.70
C ASP A 44 1.33 8.29 13.36
N ASP A 45 0.79 8.08 12.15
CA ASP A 45 -0.45 8.77 11.72
C ASP A 45 -1.74 8.01 12.06
N LEU A 46 -1.67 6.67 12.08
CA LEU A 46 -2.83 5.79 12.27
C LEU A 46 -2.78 4.95 13.55
N GLU A 47 -1.69 5.07 14.32
CA GLU A 47 -1.51 4.44 15.64
C GLU A 47 -1.70 2.92 15.65
N TYR A 48 -1.40 2.21 14.55
CA TYR A 48 -1.46 0.75 14.50
C TYR A 48 -0.34 0.12 15.34
N GLU A 49 -0.68 -0.91 16.12
CA GLU A 49 0.25 -1.63 16.99
C GLU A 49 0.39 -3.12 16.61
N PRO A 50 1.60 -3.70 16.52
CA PRO A 50 1.73 -5.14 16.29
C PRO A 50 1.31 -5.98 17.51
N PRO A 51 0.55 -7.08 17.37
CA PRO A 51 -0.02 -7.63 16.14
C PRO A 51 -1.47 -7.18 15.90
N GLU A 52 -1.67 -6.10 15.15
CA GLU A 52 -2.99 -5.60 14.76
C GLU A 52 -3.34 -5.95 13.32
N VAL A 53 -4.64 -6.22 13.10
CA VAL A 53 -5.20 -6.52 11.78
C VAL A 53 -5.21 -5.26 10.93
N VAL A 54 -4.59 -5.36 9.75
CA VAL A 54 -4.59 -4.30 8.72
C VAL A 54 -5.72 -4.60 7.72
N PRO A 55 -6.60 -3.63 7.42
CA PRO A 55 -7.62 -3.82 6.39
C PRO A 55 -7.02 -4.27 5.05
N PHE A 56 -7.66 -5.23 4.39
CA PHE A 56 -7.14 -5.78 3.14
C PHE A 56 -6.99 -4.72 2.04
N LEU A 57 -7.86 -3.70 2.05
CA LEU A 57 -7.76 -2.54 1.15
C LEU A 57 -6.41 -1.82 1.30
N LEU A 58 -6.02 -1.49 2.54
CA LEU A 58 -4.76 -0.81 2.84
C LEU A 58 -3.58 -1.66 2.39
N ALA A 59 -3.58 -2.94 2.79
CA ALA A 59 -2.54 -3.89 2.41
C ALA A 59 -2.34 -3.96 0.88
N ARG A 60 -3.43 -4.08 0.12
CA ARG A 60 -3.38 -4.15 -1.34
C ARG A 60 -2.93 -2.83 -1.97
N ALA A 61 -3.36 -1.70 -1.44
CA ALA A 61 -2.93 -0.38 -1.91
C ALA A 61 -1.43 -0.16 -1.69
N PHE A 62 -0.89 -0.54 -0.52
CA PHE A 62 0.55 -0.45 -0.25
C PHE A 62 1.36 -1.32 -1.21
N VAL A 63 0.90 -2.53 -1.51
CA VAL A 63 1.56 -3.39 -2.50
C VAL A 63 1.58 -2.74 -3.87
N LEU A 64 0.43 -2.28 -4.37
CA LEU A 64 0.33 -1.65 -5.69
C LEU A 64 1.14 -0.35 -5.79
N ALA A 65 1.22 0.42 -4.70
CA ALA A 65 2.02 1.64 -4.62
C ALA A 65 3.54 1.37 -4.45
N GLY A 66 3.97 0.11 -4.32
CA GLY A 66 5.37 -0.25 -4.05
C GLY A 66 5.83 0.04 -2.62
N GLY A 67 4.91 0.36 -1.71
CA GLY A 67 5.19 0.58 -0.29
C GLY A 67 5.25 -0.70 0.54
N ALA A 68 4.75 -1.82 0.01
CA ALA A 68 4.86 -3.15 0.62
C ALA A 68 5.36 -4.16 -0.42
N THR A 69 6.53 -4.77 -0.19
CA THR A 69 7.20 -5.62 -1.20
C THR A 69 7.64 -6.96 -0.62
N LEU A 70 7.77 -7.98 -1.48
CA LEU A 70 8.63 -9.11 -1.16
C LEU A 70 10.06 -8.64 -1.45
N GLY A 71 10.95 -8.69 -0.46
CA GLY A 71 12.33 -8.22 -0.61
C GLY A 71 13.04 -8.80 -1.84
N GLU A 72 14.20 -8.23 -2.19
CA GLU A 72 14.88 -8.33 -3.51
C GLU A 72 15.00 -9.74 -4.14
N ARG A 73 14.93 -10.81 -3.33
CA ARG A 73 15.09 -12.21 -3.78
C ARG A 73 13.93 -12.79 -4.58
N ASP A 74 12.70 -12.27 -4.43
CA ASP A 74 11.51 -12.95 -4.97
C ASP A 74 11.07 -12.47 -6.37
N GLY A 75 11.68 -11.39 -6.90
CA GLY A 75 11.57 -10.97 -8.31
C GLY A 75 10.16 -10.69 -8.84
N ASN A 76 9.12 -10.72 -7.99
CA ASN A 76 7.74 -10.48 -8.39
C ASN A 76 7.48 -8.97 -8.36
N GLY A 77 7.07 -8.40 -9.50
CA GLY A 77 6.63 -7.00 -9.54
C GLY A 77 5.38 -6.77 -8.68
N GLU A 78 5.16 -5.54 -8.26
CA GLU A 78 4.09 -5.09 -7.36
C GLU A 78 2.71 -5.51 -7.87
N ARG A 79 2.48 -5.37 -9.18
CA ARG A 79 1.26 -5.83 -9.84
C ARG A 79 1.06 -7.33 -9.65
N ASP A 80 2.06 -8.14 -9.97
CA ASP A 80 1.95 -9.61 -9.90
C ASP A 80 1.77 -10.07 -8.45
N LEU A 81 2.43 -9.39 -7.51
CA LEU A 81 2.23 -9.60 -6.08
C LEU A 81 0.78 -9.28 -5.68
N SER A 82 0.24 -8.13 -6.09
CA SER A 82 -1.17 -7.75 -5.83
C SER A 82 -2.15 -8.79 -6.35
N TRP A 83 -1.95 -9.37 -7.54
CA TRP A 83 -2.84 -10.40 -8.09
C TRP A 83 -2.76 -11.72 -7.32
N ARG A 84 -1.62 -11.99 -6.68
CA ARG A 84 -1.40 -13.18 -5.87
C ARG A 84 -1.81 -12.99 -4.41
N LEU A 85 -2.17 -11.78 -3.99
CA LEU A 85 -2.67 -11.56 -2.64
C LEU A 85 -3.94 -12.37 -2.44
N GLY A 86 -3.86 -13.29 -1.47
CA GLY A 86 -5.01 -13.96 -0.91
C GLY A 86 -5.36 -13.30 0.41
N GLY A 87 -6.62 -13.33 0.77
CA GLY A 87 -7.05 -12.77 2.04
C GLY A 87 -8.57 -12.72 2.11
N ALA A 88 -9.10 -12.96 3.31
CA ALA A 88 -10.39 -12.40 3.68
C ALA A 88 -10.12 -10.99 4.21
N ASP A 89 -11.10 -10.08 4.10
CA ASP A 89 -11.02 -8.69 4.60
C ASP A 89 -10.76 -8.59 6.12
N GLY A 90 -10.64 -9.73 6.81
CA GLY A 90 -10.34 -9.82 8.23
C GLY A 90 -11.43 -9.33 9.15
N GLY A 91 -12.55 -8.89 8.59
CA GLY A 91 -13.66 -8.29 9.33
C GLY A 91 -13.36 -6.87 9.81
N ARG A 92 -12.18 -6.29 9.54
CA ARG A 92 -11.88 -4.89 9.84
C ARG A 92 -12.03 -4.07 8.56
N GLU A 93 -13.12 -3.33 8.48
CA GLU A 93 -13.27 -2.30 7.47
C GLU A 93 -12.35 -1.11 7.78
N PRO A 94 -11.78 -0.47 6.75
CA PRO A 94 -11.03 0.76 6.94
C PRO A 94 -11.96 1.85 7.48
N THR A 95 -11.48 2.58 8.49
CA THR A 95 -12.14 3.78 9.00
C THR A 95 -12.01 4.93 8.00
N THR A 96 -12.77 6.01 8.19
CA THR A 96 -12.62 7.23 7.38
C THR A 96 -11.20 7.79 7.46
N THR A 97 -10.59 7.80 8.65
CA THR A 97 -9.22 8.25 8.84
C THR A 97 -8.21 7.36 8.11
N ASP A 98 -8.41 6.04 8.10
CA ASP A 98 -7.58 5.12 7.28
C ASP A 98 -7.63 5.51 5.80
N LEU A 99 -8.81 5.82 5.28
CA LEU A 99 -9.02 6.18 3.86
C LEU A 99 -8.38 7.53 3.51
N GLU A 100 -8.59 8.56 4.34
CA GLU A 100 -8.04 9.90 4.11
C GLU A 100 -6.51 9.92 4.16
N ARG A 101 -5.92 9.19 5.12
CA ARG A 101 -4.47 9.09 5.26
C ARG A 101 -3.86 8.24 4.16
N LEU A 102 -4.53 7.16 3.76
CA LEU A 102 -4.12 6.36 2.59
C LEU A 102 -4.17 7.19 1.31
N ALA A 103 -5.23 7.97 1.08
CA ALA A 103 -5.35 8.87 -0.07
C ALA A 103 -4.18 9.84 -0.14
N SER A 104 -3.91 10.54 0.97
CA SER A 104 -2.79 11.48 1.10
C SER A 104 -1.44 10.82 0.81
N TYR A 105 -1.24 9.58 1.29
CA TYR A 105 -0.04 8.80 0.98
C TYR A 105 0.08 8.49 -0.51
N LEU A 106 -1.01 8.02 -1.14
CA LEU A 106 -1.00 7.61 -2.55
C LEU A 106 -0.76 8.77 -3.51
N GLU A 107 -1.25 9.97 -3.20
CA GLU A 107 -0.99 11.20 -3.97
C GLU A 107 0.46 11.67 -3.84
N ALA A 108 1.13 11.36 -2.73
CA ALA A 108 2.50 11.81 -2.46
C ALA A 108 3.59 10.89 -3.05
N VAL A 109 3.26 9.64 -3.36
CA VAL A 109 4.21 8.63 -3.85
C VAL A 109 4.20 8.52 -5.37
N GLU A 110 5.35 8.12 -5.94
CA GLU A 110 5.42 7.74 -7.35
C GLU A 110 5.01 6.27 -7.49
N VAL A 111 3.86 6.02 -8.09
CA VAL A 111 3.34 4.66 -8.26
C VAL A 111 4.10 3.98 -9.42
N PRO A 112 4.51 2.71 -9.28
CA PRO A 112 5.10 1.96 -10.40
C PRO A 112 4.15 1.97 -11.61
N SER A 113 4.64 2.32 -12.80
CA SER A 113 3.80 2.47 -14.01
C SER A 113 2.95 1.23 -14.32
N ARG A 114 3.46 0.02 -14.05
CA ARG A 114 2.73 -1.25 -14.25
C ARG A 114 1.59 -1.46 -13.25
N SER A 115 1.63 -0.76 -12.12
CA SER A 115 0.67 -0.86 -11.02
C SER A 115 -0.32 0.31 -10.98
N LEU A 116 -0.04 1.41 -11.69
CA LEU A 116 -0.89 2.59 -11.73
C LEU A 116 -2.32 2.27 -12.16
N LYS A 117 -2.51 1.57 -13.29
CA LYS A 117 -3.85 1.19 -13.76
C LYS A 117 -4.60 0.30 -12.74
N PRO A 118 -4.01 -0.80 -12.23
CA PRO A 118 -4.63 -1.59 -11.16
C PRO A 118 -4.97 -0.78 -9.89
N LEU A 119 -4.13 0.19 -9.52
CA LEU A 119 -4.37 1.03 -8.34
C LEU A 119 -5.54 1.99 -8.58
N ARG A 120 -5.62 2.62 -9.76
CA ARG A 120 -6.78 3.43 -10.16
C ARG A 120 -8.07 2.61 -10.15
N GLU A 121 -8.02 1.37 -10.66
CA GLU A 121 -9.16 0.45 -10.60
C GLU A 121 -9.57 0.12 -9.15
N LEU A 122 -8.59 -0.13 -8.26
CA LEU A 122 -8.84 -0.36 -6.84
C LEU A 122 -9.53 0.84 -6.18
N VAL A 123 -9.06 2.06 -6.44
CA VAL A 123 -9.65 3.29 -5.90
C VAL A 123 -11.10 3.43 -6.36
N ARG A 124 -11.35 3.31 -7.68
CA ARG A 124 -12.69 3.41 -8.27
C ARG A 124 -13.68 2.37 -7.75
N SER A 125 -13.20 1.15 -7.47
CA SER A 125 -14.07 0.06 -7.03
C SER A 125 -14.30 0.00 -5.52
N THR A 126 -13.74 0.94 -4.75
CA THR A 126 -13.79 0.90 -3.28
C THR A 126 -14.17 2.27 -2.70
N ARG A 127 -14.39 2.31 -1.38
CA ARG A 127 -14.66 3.56 -0.64
C ARG A 127 -13.50 4.54 -0.67
N LEU A 128 -12.32 4.14 -1.14
CA LEU A 128 -11.18 5.05 -1.31
C LEU A 128 -11.47 6.16 -2.33
N SER A 129 -12.39 5.93 -3.28
CA SER A 129 -12.90 6.96 -4.19
C SER A 129 -13.61 8.14 -3.48
N GLU A 130 -14.03 7.97 -2.22
CA GLU A 130 -14.59 9.06 -1.41
C GLU A 130 -13.51 10.07 -0.97
N ALA A 131 -12.24 9.65 -0.92
CA ALA A 131 -11.12 10.43 -0.39
C ALA A 131 -10.00 10.70 -1.42
N CYS A 132 -9.96 9.97 -2.54
CA CYS A 132 -8.91 10.06 -3.54
C CYS A 132 -9.50 9.97 -4.96
N ASP A 133 -9.19 10.94 -5.81
CA ASP A 133 -9.49 10.81 -7.24
C ASP A 133 -8.45 9.87 -7.89
N PRO A 134 -8.86 8.77 -8.56
CA PRO A 134 -7.92 7.91 -9.28
C PRO A 134 -7.03 8.66 -10.29
N GLU A 135 -7.48 9.76 -10.89
CA GLU A 135 -6.69 10.53 -11.85
C GLU A 135 -5.60 11.38 -11.20
N ASP A 136 -5.67 11.62 -9.88
CA ASP A 136 -4.61 12.31 -9.13
C ASP A 136 -3.43 11.40 -8.78
N LEU A 137 -3.60 10.09 -8.92
CA LEU A 137 -2.50 9.13 -8.79
C LEU A 137 -1.59 9.20 -9.99
N GLN A 138 -0.27 9.24 -9.78
CA GLN A 138 0.68 9.44 -10.87
C GLN A 138 1.84 8.45 -10.79
N ASP A 139 2.31 8.03 -11.97
CA ASP A 139 3.65 7.49 -12.07
C ASP A 139 4.68 8.62 -12.29
N ARG A 140 5.96 8.25 -12.24
CA ARG A 140 7.06 9.20 -12.45
C ARG A 140 6.98 9.94 -13.79
N SER A 141 6.53 9.29 -14.85
CA SER A 141 6.46 9.89 -16.20
C SER A 141 5.34 10.93 -16.27
N GLU A 142 4.16 10.60 -15.74
CA GLU A 142 3.02 11.53 -15.65
C GLU A 142 3.35 12.75 -14.79
N ARG A 143 4.04 12.55 -13.67
CA ARG A 143 4.48 13.65 -12.78
C ARG A 143 5.44 14.61 -13.45
N VAL A 144 6.44 14.07 -14.17
CA VAL A 144 7.42 14.91 -14.91
C VAL A 144 6.74 15.68 -16.05
N ASN A 145 5.78 15.07 -16.77
CA ASN A 145 5.04 15.77 -17.82
C ASN A 145 4.19 16.91 -17.26
N ARG A 146 3.45 16.69 -16.16
CA ARG A 146 2.67 17.75 -15.49
C ARG A 146 3.54 18.94 -15.09
N LEU A 147 4.75 18.70 -14.58
CA LEU A 147 5.69 19.77 -14.22
C LEU A 147 6.19 20.55 -15.44
N ARG A 148 6.40 19.86 -16.58
CA ARG A 148 6.82 20.50 -17.84
C ARG A 148 5.70 21.35 -18.43
N ASP A 149 4.44 20.89 -18.34
CA ASP A 149 3.28 21.65 -18.82
C ASP A 149 3.12 22.95 -18.02
N ILE A 150 3.21 22.89 -16.68
CA ILE A 150 3.19 24.10 -15.82
C ILE A 150 4.33 25.07 -16.18
N ALA A 151 5.53 24.55 -16.43
CA ALA A 151 6.67 25.39 -16.81
C ALA A 151 6.56 26.00 -18.22
N THR A 152 5.68 25.47 -19.08
CA THR A 152 5.44 25.98 -20.44
C THR A 152 4.32 27.03 -20.46
N ASP A 153 3.42 26.98 -19.48
CA ASP A 153 2.33 27.96 -19.27
C ASP A 153 2.76 29.20 -18.45
N LEU A 154 4.04 29.30 -18.06
CA LEU A 154 4.66 30.44 -17.35
C LEU A 154 5.53 31.30 -18.29
#